data_AF-A0A4Y2AZ26-F1
#
_entry.id   AF-A0A4Y2AZ26-F1
#
_cell.length_a   1.000
_cell.length_b   1.000
_cell.length_c   1.000
_cell.angle_alpha   90.00
_cell.angle_beta   90.00
_cell.angle_gamma   90.00
#
_symmetry.space_group_name_H-M   'P 1'
#
loop_
_entity.id
_entity.type
_entity.pdbx_description
1 polymer ?
#
loop_
_entity_poly.entity_id
_entity_poly.type
_entity_poly.pdbx_seq_one_letter_code
_entity_poly.pdbx_strand_id
1 'polypeptide(L)'
;MKSFIELLKKALQKANICVQEAVEDADLTIVNTAISVAPQYDYVRVVGEDIDLLVLLTALASTHSNFFFQKCGRGKTPDSYYSTTSINHKFSNELLFIHAISGCDITSALFGQGKNKFINLFLKHEELLNRAETFLNPQATTEQVAEAGENVLVALYGGDPATQNLDELRYHSFVKAAAKTKFNLARLPPTTDAAQLHAMRSYHQVQTWSGNEKDPLKWG
;
A
#
# COMPACT_ATOMS: atom_id res chain seq x y z
N MET A 1 21.33 -11.72 -15.78
CA MET A 1 20.80 -11.25 -14.47
C MET A 1 21.26 -12.15 -13.32
N LYS A 2 20.98 -13.47 -13.32
CA LYS A 2 21.45 -14.41 -12.27
C LYS A 2 22.96 -14.34 -11.96
N SER A 3 23.81 -14.24 -12.99
CA SER A 3 25.26 -14.13 -12.80
C SER A 3 25.71 -12.85 -12.10
N PHE A 4 24.99 -11.74 -12.26
CA PHE A 4 25.33 -10.48 -11.59
C PHE A 4 24.94 -10.50 -10.11
N ILE A 5 23.73 -10.98 -9.80
CA ILE A 5 23.24 -11.12 -8.42
C ILE A 5 24.21 -12.00 -7.61
N GLU A 6 24.61 -13.14 -8.17
CA GLU A 6 25.58 -14.04 -7.54
C GLU A 6 26.96 -13.41 -7.32
N LEU A 7 27.45 -12.63 -8.29
CA LEU A 7 28.73 -11.91 -8.14
C LEU A 7 28.64 -10.82 -7.07
N LEU A 8 27.55 -10.04 -7.05
CA LEU A 8 27.33 -9.00 -6.07
C LEU A 8 27.21 -9.59 -4.65
N LYS A 9 26.44 -10.66 -4.49
CA LYS A 9 26.31 -11.42 -3.24
C LYS A 9 27.66 -11.86 -2.70
N LYS A 10 28.49 -12.48 -3.55
CA LYS A 10 29.85 -12.90 -3.18
C LYS A 10 30.74 -11.71 -2.79
N ALA A 11 30.65 -10.60 -3.51
CA ALA A 11 31.43 -9.40 -3.21
C ALA A 11 31.05 -8.80 -1.85
N LEU A 12 29.75 -8.71 -1.54
CA LEU A 12 29.24 -8.21 -0.25
C LEU A 12 29.62 -9.15 0.90
N GLN A 13 29.45 -10.47 0.71
CA GLN A 13 29.87 -11.46 1.71
C GLN A 13 31.37 -11.41 1.99
N LYS A 14 32.20 -11.19 0.97
CA LYS A 14 33.65 -10.98 1.13
C LYS A 14 33.99 -9.71 1.91
N ALA A 15 33.11 -8.71 1.88
CA ALA A 15 33.20 -7.50 2.69
C ALA A 15 32.57 -7.66 4.10
N ASN A 16 32.27 -8.89 4.53
CA ASN A 16 31.61 -9.22 5.79
C ASN A 16 30.19 -8.63 5.93
N ILE A 17 29.50 -8.39 4.81
CA ILE A 17 28.11 -7.96 4.80
C ILE A 17 27.23 -9.20 4.63
N CYS A 18 26.27 -9.39 5.54
CA CYS A 18 25.26 -10.43 5.40
C CYS A 18 24.32 -10.09 4.23
N VAL A 19 24.03 -11.08 3.40
CA VAL A 19 23.17 -10.91 2.21
C VAL A 19 21.99 -11.86 2.32
N GLN A 20 20.79 -11.31 2.20
CA GLN A 20 19.55 -12.05 2.02
C GLN A 20 18.99 -11.76 0.63
N GLU A 21 18.33 -12.75 0.03
CA GLU A 21 17.73 -12.67 -1.28
C GLU A 21 16.23 -12.93 -1.13
N ALA A 22 15.42 -11.94 -1.48
CA ALA A 22 13.97 -12.07 -1.47
C ALA A 22 13.52 -12.95 -2.65
N VAL A 23 12.47 -13.76 -2.43
CA VAL A 23 11.89 -14.61 -3.47
C VAL A 23 11.02 -13.80 -4.44
N GLU A 24 10.33 -12.79 -3.91
CA GLU A 24 9.44 -11.89 -4.63
C GLU A 24 9.86 -10.43 -4.40
N ASP A 25 8.98 -9.61 -3.85
CA ASP A 25 9.28 -8.24 -3.44
C ASP A 25 10.23 -8.19 -2.23
N ALA A 26 11.16 -7.24 -2.26
CA ALA A 26 12.19 -7.10 -1.23
C ALA A 26 11.74 -6.24 -0.06
N ASP A 27 10.72 -5.37 -0.22
CA ASP A 27 10.41 -4.36 0.78
C ASP A 27 9.95 -4.97 2.09
N LEU A 28 9.05 -5.96 2.03
CA LEU A 28 8.62 -6.69 3.23
C LEU A 28 9.78 -7.44 3.90
N THR A 29 10.67 -8.04 3.11
CA THR A 29 11.85 -8.77 3.62
C THR A 29 12.80 -7.82 4.35
N ILE A 30 13.04 -6.64 3.80
CA ILE A 30 13.89 -5.60 4.39
C ILE A 30 13.28 -5.13 5.73
N VAL A 31 11.99 -4.80 5.74
CA VAL A 31 11.30 -4.30 6.95
C VAL A 31 11.25 -5.37 8.03
N ASN A 32 10.88 -6.62 7.71
CA ASN A 32 10.86 -7.71 8.68
C ASN A 32 12.26 -8.04 9.22
N THR A 33 13.29 -7.96 8.39
CA THR A 33 14.67 -8.13 8.85
C THR A 33 15.03 -7.04 9.84
N ALA A 34 14.74 -5.77 9.54
CA ALA A 34 14.96 -4.66 10.44
C ALA A 34 14.23 -4.86 11.78
N ILE A 35 12.96 -5.27 11.73
CA ILE A 35 12.15 -5.59 12.92
C ILE A 35 12.78 -6.70 13.76
N SER A 36 13.22 -7.79 13.12
CA SER A 36 13.78 -8.96 13.81
C SER A 36 15.10 -8.66 14.55
N VAL A 37 15.93 -7.77 14.02
CA VAL A 37 17.23 -7.45 14.61
C VAL A 37 17.16 -6.32 15.63
N ALA A 38 16.10 -5.51 15.61
CA ALA A 38 15.99 -4.33 16.44
C ALA A 38 16.14 -4.52 17.95
N PRO A 39 15.72 -5.64 18.57
CA PRO A 39 15.98 -5.87 20.00
C PRO A 39 17.47 -5.95 20.37
N GLN A 40 18.36 -6.15 19.38
CA GLN A 40 19.80 -6.33 19.59
C GLN A 40 20.59 -5.02 19.46
N TYR A 41 19.96 -3.92 19.05
CA TYR A 41 20.62 -2.67 18.73
C TYR A 41 19.87 -1.47 19.30
N ASP A 42 20.61 -0.44 19.72
CA ASP A 42 20.02 0.81 20.20
C ASP A 42 19.19 1.50 19.12
N TYR A 43 19.62 1.39 17.85
CA TYR A 43 18.96 1.96 16.69
C TYR A 43 19.11 1.07 15.47
N VAL A 44 18.05 0.98 14.67
CA VAL A 44 18.05 0.29 13.37
C VAL A 44 17.73 1.28 12.27
N ARG A 45 18.52 1.23 11.21
CA ARG A 45 18.37 2.09 10.04
C ARG A 45 18.03 1.26 8.80
N VAL A 46 16.92 1.59 8.16
CA VAL A 46 16.56 1.10 6.82
C VAL A 46 16.99 2.15 5.81
N VAL A 47 17.81 1.77 4.83
CA VAL A 47 18.33 2.69 3.80
C VAL A 47 17.71 2.31 2.46
N GLY A 48 17.07 3.27 1.80
CA GLY A 48 16.43 3.02 0.50
C GLY A 48 15.98 4.31 -0.19
N GLU A 49 15.72 4.25 -1.49
CA GLU A 49 15.11 5.38 -2.22
C GLU A 49 13.58 5.33 -2.22
N ASP A 50 13.03 4.13 -2.05
CA ASP A 50 11.59 3.88 -2.10
C ASP A 50 10.88 4.36 -0.82
N ILE A 51 9.76 5.04 -1.00
CA ILE A 51 8.93 5.51 0.10
C ILE A 51 8.03 4.39 0.62
N ASP A 52 7.76 3.34 -0.16
CA ASP A 52 6.95 2.22 0.28
C ASP A 52 7.62 1.50 1.47
N LEU A 53 8.96 1.47 1.54
CA LEU A 53 9.73 1.07 2.73
C LEU A 53 9.38 1.89 3.98
N LEU A 54 9.25 3.22 3.87
CA LEU A 54 8.88 4.08 4.99
C LEU A 54 7.44 3.80 5.44
N VAL A 55 6.52 3.60 4.49
CA VAL A 55 5.11 3.30 4.77
C VAL A 55 4.99 1.96 5.51
N LEU A 56 5.66 0.91 5.03
CA LEU A 56 5.67 -0.41 5.66
C LEU A 56 6.36 -0.38 7.03
N LEU A 57 7.49 0.31 7.15
CA LEU A 57 8.21 0.46 8.41
C LEU A 57 7.34 1.18 9.46
N THR A 58 6.64 2.25 9.08
CA THR A 58 5.68 2.92 9.97
C THR A 58 4.54 1.99 10.37
N ALA A 59 3.95 1.25 9.42
CA ALA A 59 2.81 0.40 9.71
C ALA A 59 3.17 -0.79 10.62
N LEU A 60 4.25 -1.49 10.30
CA LEU A 60 4.66 -2.74 10.96
C LEU A 60 5.50 -2.52 12.22
N ALA A 61 6.19 -1.38 12.34
CA ALA A 61 7.04 -1.07 13.48
C ALA A 61 6.56 0.18 14.26
N SER A 62 5.27 0.50 14.19
CA SER A 62 4.68 1.70 14.83
C SER A 62 4.92 1.81 16.34
N THR A 63 5.09 0.68 17.03
CA THR A 63 5.34 0.59 18.48
C THR A 63 6.82 0.76 18.86
N HIS A 64 7.71 0.81 17.87
CA HIS A 64 9.15 0.85 18.07
C HIS A 64 9.72 2.23 17.70
N SER A 65 10.32 2.90 18.68
CA SER A 65 10.90 4.24 18.52
C SER A 65 12.33 4.25 17.98
N ASN A 66 12.96 3.07 17.85
CA ASN A 66 14.37 2.94 17.46
C ASN A 66 14.59 2.74 15.95
N PHE A 67 13.55 2.88 15.13
CA PHE A 67 13.63 2.74 13.67
C PHE A 67 13.72 4.06 12.94
N PHE A 68 14.65 4.12 12.00
CA PHE A 68 14.84 5.25 11.10
C PHE A 68 14.91 4.78 9.66
N PHE A 69 14.20 5.47 8.79
CA PHE A 69 14.36 5.37 7.35
C PHE A 69 15.29 6.48 6.86
N GLN A 70 16.35 6.11 6.14
CA GLN A 70 17.25 7.02 5.45
C GLN A 70 16.98 6.96 3.95
N LYS A 71 16.49 8.08 3.42
CA LYS A 71 16.43 8.31 1.99
C LYS A 71 17.74 8.90 1.49
N CYS A 72 18.44 8.18 0.64
CA CYS A 72 19.66 8.68 0.01
C CYS A 72 19.37 9.91 -0.85
N GLY A 73 20.13 10.96 -0.65
CA GLY A 73 20.10 12.15 -1.47
C GLY A 73 20.67 11.88 -2.87
N ARG A 74 20.24 12.66 -3.87
CA ARG A 74 20.78 12.61 -5.23
C ARG A 74 21.53 13.89 -5.56
N GLY A 75 22.75 13.75 -6.10
CA GLY A 75 23.58 14.88 -6.51
C GLY A 75 23.99 15.77 -5.33
N LYS A 76 23.46 17.00 -5.29
CA LYS A 76 23.73 17.97 -4.21
C LYS A 76 22.72 17.93 -3.07
N THR A 77 21.64 17.16 -3.23
CA THR A 77 20.62 17.02 -2.19
C THR A 77 21.16 16.12 -1.08
N PRO A 78 21.11 16.53 0.19
CA PRO A 78 21.55 15.69 1.30
C PRO A 78 20.56 14.54 1.54
N ASP A 79 21.02 13.55 2.31
CA ASP A 79 20.16 12.47 2.81
C ASP A 79 19.06 13.03 3.70
N SER A 80 17.88 12.40 3.63
CA SER A 80 16.75 12.69 4.50
C SER A 80 16.49 11.54 5.47
N TYR A 81 16.13 11.86 6.70
CA TYR A 81 15.91 10.89 7.77
C TYR A 81 14.49 11.02 8.30
N TYR A 82 13.81 9.89 8.42
CA TYR A 82 12.43 9.82 8.89
C TYR A 82 12.35 8.79 10.02
N SER A 83 11.72 9.17 11.14
CA SER A 83 11.35 8.20 12.18
C SER A 83 10.06 7.49 11.80
N THR A 84 9.81 6.32 12.37
CA THR A 84 8.50 5.64 12.28
C THR A 84 7.34 6.50 12.79
N THR A 85 7.61 7.42 13.71
CA THR A 85 6.66 8.39 14.26
C THR A 85 6.40 9.61 13.36
N SER A 86 7.09 9.73 12.22
CA SER A 86 6.95 10.89 11.33
C SER A 86 5.64 10.87 10.52
N ILE A 87 4.98 9.72 10.38
CA ILE A 87 3.69 9.57 9.70
C ILE A 87 2.59 9.56 10.75
N ASN A 88 1.52 10.33 10.50
CA ASN A 88 0.42 10.58 11.43
C ASN A 88 -0.12 9.30 12.08
N HIS A 89 0.00 9.21 13.41
CA HIS A 89 -0.45 8.07 14.23
C HIS A 89 -1.93 7.71 14.06
N LYS A 90 -2.75 8.62 13.50
CA LYS A 90 -4.18 8.39 13.33
C LYS A 90 -4.53 7.17 12.47
N PHE A 91 -3.64 6.75 11.58
CA PHE A 91 -3.90 5.65 10.64
C PHE A 91 -2.88 4.51 10.76
N SER A 92 -2.15 4.37 11.87
CA SER A 92 -1.02 3.43 11.93
C SER A 92 -1.44 1.99 11.62
N ASN A 93 -2.63 1.58 12.05
CA ASN A 93 -3.14 0.23 11.82
C ASN A 93 -3.71 0.07 10.40
N GLU A 94 -4.35 1.12 9.88
CA GLU A 94 -5.01 1.12 8.58
C GLU A 94 -4.07 1.48 7.43
N LEU A 95 -2.82 1.89 7.74
CA LEU A 95 -1.87 2.38 6.75
C LEU A 95 -1.56 1.33 5.68
N LEU A 96 -1.44 0.05 6.04
CA LEU A 96 -1.29 -1.05 5.09
C LEU A 96 -2.46 -1.10 4.10
N PHE A 97 -3.68 -1.01 4.62
CA PHE A 97 -4.88 -0.99 3.80
C PHE A 97 -4.91 0.23 2.88
N ILE A 98 -4.73 1.44 3.42
CA ILE A 98 -4.74 2.69 2.65
C ILE A 98 -3.67 2.64 1.55
N HIS A 99 -2.48 2.12 1.86
CA HIS A 99 -1.40 1.97 0.91
C HIS A 99 -1.75 0.99 -0.21
N ALA A 100 -2.24 -0.20 0.13
CA ALA A 100 -2.60 -1.22 -0.85
C ALA A 100 -3.78 -0.80 -1.74
N ILE A 101 -4.82 -0.18 -1.18
CA ILE A 101 -6.02 0.21 -1.94
C ILE A 101 -5.81 1.45 -2.79
N SER A 102 -4.87 2.33 -2.43
CA SER A 102 -4.51 3.50 -3.23
C SER A 102 -3.53 3.20 -4.37
N GLY A 103 -2.89 2.02 -4.33
CA GLY A 103 -1.89 1.58 -5.29
C GLY A 103 -0.48 1.54 -4.69
N CYS A 104 0.21 0.42 -4.88
CA CYS A 104 1.64 0.19 -4.62
C CYS A 104 2.26 -0.56 -5.80
N ASP A 105 3.49 -1.05 -5.66
CA ASP A 105 4.17 -1.81 -6.73
C ASP A 105 3.41 -3.06 -7.20
N ILE A 106 2.60 -3.67 -6.32
CA ILE A 106 1.84 -4.89 -6.62
C ILE A 106 0.37 -4.61 -6.95
N THR A 107 -0.21 -3.52 -6.45
CA THR A 107 -1.64 -3.21 -6.64
C THR A 107 -1.85 -2.09 -7.66
N SER A 108 -2.93 -2.18 -8.44
CA SER A 108 -3.24 -1.17 -9.44
C SER A 108 -3.51 0.21 -8.84
N ALA A 109 -3.08 1.28 -9.52
CA ALA A 109 -3.44 2.65 -9.15
C ALA A 109 -4.63 3.15 -9.98
N LEU A 110 -5.55 3.89 -9.34
CA LEU A 110 -6.68 4.51 -10.01
C LEU A 110 -6.27 5.84 -10.66
N PHE A 111 -6.61 6.01 -11.95
CA PHE A 111 -6.17 7.17 -12.72
C PHE A 111 -6.69 8.48 -12.14
N GLY A 112 -5.78 9.40 -11.81
CA GLY A 112 -6.12 10.69 -11.21
C GLY A 112 -6.55 10.61 -9.74
N GLN A 113 -6.41 9.45 -9.08
CA GLN A 113 -6.70 9.26 -7.66
C GLN A 113 -5.41 8.93 -6.88
N GLY A 114 -4.57 9.93 -6.64
CA GLY A 114 -3.31 9.74 -5.92
C GLY A 114 -3.49 9.47 -4.41
N LYS A 115 -2.44 8.94 -3.75
CA LYS A 115 -2.42 8.57 -2.31
C LYS A 115 -2.99 9.68 -1.39
N ASN A 116 -2.66 10.95 -1.65
CA ASN A 116 -3.20 12.09 -0.87
C ASN A 116 -4.74 12.21 -0.89
N LYS A 117 -5.41 11.80 -1.97
CA LYS A 117 -6.87 11.81 -2.00
C LYS A 117 -7.48 10.75 -1.10
N PHE A 118 -6.86 9.57 -1.02
CA PHE A 118 -7.27 8.55 -0.06
C PHE A 118 -7.06 9.02 1.37
N ILE A 119 -5.90 9.61 1.69
CA ILE A 119 -5.66 10.19 3.03
C ILE A 119 -6.74 11.24 3.37
N ASN A 120 -7.03 12.16 2.46
CA ASN A 120 -8.08 13.16 2.67
C ASN A 120 -9.48 12.55 2.79
N LEU A 121 -9.76 11.46 2.06
CA LEU A 121 -11.01 10.72 2.16
C LEU A 121 -11.19 10.14 3.57
N PHE A 122 -10.21 9.39 4.06
CA PHE A 122 -10.27 8.78 5.40
C PHE A 122 -10.20 9.81 6.55
N LEU A 123 -9.57 10.96 6.33
CA LEU A 123 -9.61 12.07 7.29
C LEU A 123 -11.00 12.71 7.39
N LYS A 124 -11.76 12.73 6.29
CA LYS A 124 -13.10 13.33 6.23
C LYS A 124 -14.19 12.34 6.63
N HIS A 125 -13.98 11.06 6.32
CA HIS A 125 -14.93 9.97 6.45
C HIS A 125 -14.31 8.85 7.29
N GLU A 126 -14.13 9.11 8.59
CA GLU A 126 -13.52 8.16 9.52
C GLU A 126 -14.32 6.85 9.62
N GLU A 127 -15.63 6.89 9.35
CA GLU A 127 -16.48 5.70 9.27
C GLU A 127 -16.02 4.68 8.22
N LEU A 128 -15.28 5.11 7.20
CA LEU A 128 -14.70 4.23 6.20
C LEU A 128 -13.50 3.44 6.74
N LEU A 129 -12.91 3.84 7.87
CA LEU A 129 -11.84 3.07 8.52
C LEU A 129 -12.34 1.70 9.00
N ASN A 130 -13.63 1.55 9.30
CA ASN A 130 -14.22 0.24 9.60
C ASN A 130 -14.11 -0.73 8.40
N ARG A 131 -13.91 -0.22 7.17
CA ARG A 131 -13.61 -1.05 6.00
C ARG A 131 -12.19 -1.59 6.05
N ALA A 132 -11.25 -0.85 6.63
CA ALA A 132 -9.88 -1.32 6.85
C ALA A 132 -9.86 -2.57 7.74
N GLU A 133 -10.73 -2.66 8.75
CA GLU A 133 -10.84 -3.85 9.61
C GLU A 133 -11.13 -5.12 8.81
N THR A 134 -11.94 -5.02 7.75
CA THR A 134 -12.21 -6.16 6.85
C THR A 134 -10.93 -6.58 6.13
N PHE A 135 -10.12 -5.62 5.69
CA PHE A 135 -8.88 -5.90 4.98
C PHE A 135 -7.77 -6.42 5.89
N LEU A 136 -7.79 -6.06 7.17
CA LEU A 136 -6.86 -6.54 8.18
C LEU A 136 -7.27 -7.92 8.72
N ASN A 137 -8.55 -8.30 8.62
CA ASN A 137 -9.05 -9.58 9.10
C ASN A 137 -8.64 -10.76 8.17
N PRO A 138 -7.81 -11.72 8.65
CA PRO A 138 -7.42 -12.88 7.86
C PRO A 138 -8.57 -13.86 7.58
N GLN A 139 -9.73 -13.72 8.23
CA GLN A 139 -10.89 -14.58 8.01
C GLN A 139 -11.98 -13.90 7.17
N ALA A 140 -11.72 -12.72 6.62
CA ALA A 140 -12.67 -12.04 5.75
C ALA A 140 -12.99 -12.87 4.50
N THR A 141 -14.26 -12.86 4.09
CA THR A 141 -14.69 -13.53 2.85
C THR A 141 -14.46 -12.64 1.64
N THR A 142 -14.49 -13.24 0.45
CA THR A 142 -14.38 -12.52 -0.83
C THR A 142 -15.48 -11.48 -0.99
N GLU A 143 -16.69 -11.78 -0.51
CA GLU A 143 -17.85 -10.89 -0.57
C GLU A 143 -17.65 -9.68 0.35
N GLN A 144 -17.17 -9.90 1.59
CA GLN A 144 -16.88 -8.82 2.53
C GLN A 144 -15.80 -7.89 2.01
N VAL A 145 -14.72 -8.44 1.45
CA VAL A 145 -13.62 -7.64 0.88
C VAL A 145 -14.08 -6.88 -0.36
N ALA A 146 -14.87 -7.50 -1.23
CA ALA A 146 -15.44 -6.87 -2.42
C ALA A 146 -16.32 -5.68 -2.03
N GLU A 147 -17.26 -5.89 -1.11
CA GLU A 147 -18.16 -4.86 -0.60
C GLU A 147 -17.39 -3.72 0.09
N ALA A 148 -16.42 -4.05 0.94
CA ALA A 148 -15.61 -3.06 1.64
C ALA A 148 -14.77 -2.22 0.68
N GLY A 149 -14.16 -2.85 -0.32
CA GLY A 149 -13.39 -2.17 -1.36
C GLY A 149 -14.27 -1.27 -2.23
N GLU A 150 -15.41 -1.79 -2.71
CA GLU A 150 -16.36 -1.00 -3.50
C GLU A 150 -16.86 0.23 -2.75
N ASN A 151 -17.22 0.07 -1.46
CA ASN A 151 -17.66 1.18 -0.62
C ASN A 151 -16.63 2.32 -0.53
N VAL A 152 -15.35 1.99 -0.37
CA VAL A 152 -14.28 3.00 -0.35
C VAL A 152 -14.16 3.69 -1.70
N LEU A 153 -14.31 2.96 -2.80
CA LEU A 153 -14.23 3.53 -4.14
C LEU A 153 -15.45 4.40 -4.49
N VAL A 154 -16.66 4.00 -4.08
CA VAL A 154 -17.87 4.83 -4.20
C VAL A 154 -17.65 6.18 -3.52
N ALA A 155 -17.16 6.18 -2.27
CA ALA A 155 -16.86 7.40 -1.54
C ALA A 155 -15.75 8.22 -2.20
N LEU A 156 -14.68 7.58 -2.69
CA LEU A 156 -13.57 8.23 -3.40
C LEU A 156 -14.04 8.99 -4.65
N TYR A 157 -15.02 8.44 -5.38
CA TYR A 157 -15.63 9.08 -6.54
C TYR A 157 -16.81 10.01 -6.19
N GLY A 158 -17.04 10.25 -4.90
CA GLY A 158 -17.99 11.24 -4.39
C GLY A 158 -19.44 10.76 -4.31
N GLY A 159 -19.68 9.44 -4.35
CA GLY A 159 -20.99 8.87 -4.05
C GLY A 159 -21.14 8.49 -2.59
N ASP A 160 -22.37 8.14 -2.22
CA ASP A 160 -22.72 7.60 -0.91
C ASP A 160 -22.71 6.05 -0.93
N PRO A 161 -21.79 5.39 -0.20
CA PRO A 161 -21.69 3.93 -0.15
C PRO A 161 -22.94 3.23 0.39
N ALA A 162 -23.81 3.92 1.14
CA ALA A 162 -25.03 3.33 1.67
C ALA A 162 -26.15 3.22 0.62
N THR A 163 -26.08 4.02 -0.46
CA THR A 163 -27.19 4.18 -1.40
C THR A 163 -26.79 4.05 -2.87
N GLN A 164 -25.49 4.04 -3.18
CA GLN A 164 -24.99 4.05 -4.56
C GLN A 164 -23.94 2.96 -4.78
N ASN A 165 -23.84 2.48 -6.03
CA ASN A 165 -22.81 1.56 -6.49
C ASN A 165 -21.92 2.20 -7.57
N LEU A 166 -20.82 1.54 -7.91
CA LEU A 166 -19.86 2.05 -8.88
C LEU A 166 -20.42 2.17 -10.29
N ASP A 167 -21.26 1.24 -10.72
CA ASP A 167 -21.81 1.23 -12.08
C ASP A 167 -22.76 2.42 -12.32
N GLU A 168 -23.61 2.75 -11.35
CA GLU A 168 -24.44 3.95 -11.37
C GLU A 168 -23.60 5.23 -11.39
N LEU A 169 -22.58 5.33 -10.52
CA LEU A 169 -21.66 6.47 -10.51
C LEU A 169 -20.91 6.61 -11.83
N ARG A 170 -20.49 5.49 -12.41
CA ARG A 170 -19.80 5.43 -13.69
C ARG A 170 -20.70 5.91 -14.81
N TYR A 171 -21.94 5.44 -14.87
CA TYR A 171 -22.92 5.90 -15.84
C TYR A 171 -23.19 7.40 -15.73
N HIS A 172 -23.48 7.91 -14.53
CA HIS A 172 -23.71 9.35 -14.32
C HIS A 172 -22.48 10.19 -14.70
N SER A 173 -21.28 9.72 -14.33
CA SER A 173 -20.03 10.37 -14.70
C SER A 173 -19.80 10.38 -16.21
N PHE A 174 -20.15 9.29 -16.90
CA PHE A 174 -20.06 9.18 -18.34
C PHE A 174 -21.02 10.13 -19.05
N VAL A 175 -22.31 10.15 -18.67
CA VAL A 175 -23.31 11.06 -19.26
C VAL A 175 -22.86 12.52 -19.12
N LYS A 176 -22.37 12.90 -17.93
CA LYS A 176 -21.84 14.25 -17.68
C LYS A 176 -20.57 14.56 -18.49
N ALA A 177 -19.73 13.55 -18.73
CA ALA A 177 -18.50 13.70 -19.52
C ALA A 177 -18.80 13.80 -21.01
N ALA A 178 -19.74 13.01 -21.53
CA ALA A 178 -20.13 12.97 -22.94
C ALA A 178 -20.73 14.30 -23.43
N ALA A 179 -21.31 15.10 -22.53
CA ALA A 179 -21.77 16.46 -22.84
C ALA A 179 -20.62 17.47 -23.08
N LYS A 180 -19.36 17.11 -22.82
CA LYS A 180 -18.19 18.00 -22.95
C LYS A 180 -17.46 17.76 -24.26
N THR A 181 -16.90 18.83 -24.84
CA THR A 181 -16.09 18.77 -26.07
C THR A 181 -14.76 18.03 -25.90
N LYS A 182 -14.22 17.97 -24.68
CA LYS A 182 -13.04 17.18 -24.30
C LYS A 182 -13.30 16.51 -22.97
N PHE A 183 -13.15 15.20 -22.93
CA PHE A 183 -13.17 14.41 -21.69
C PHE A 183 -12.19 13.26 -21.78
N ASN A 184 -11.75 12.76 -20.62
CA ASN A 184 -10.87 11.59 -20.53
C ASN A 184 -11.62 10.47 -19.82
N LEU A 185 -11.91 9.39 -20.56
CA LEU A 185 -12.60 8.20 -20.07
C LEU A 185 -11.87 7.53 -18.90
N ALA A 186 -10.55 7.67 -18.79
CA ALA A 186 -9.78 7.10 -17.69
C ALA A 186 -10.13 7.70 -16.32
N ARG A 187 -10.81 8.86 -16.27
CA ARG A 187 -11.26 9.48 -15.01
C ARG A 187 -12.59 8.95 -14.50
N LEU A 188 -13.26 8.09 -15.25
CA LEU A 188 -14.50 7.47 -14.79
C LEU A 188 -14.22 6.52 -13.61
N PRO A 189 -15.17 6.39 -12.66
CA PRO A 189 -15.12 5.31 -11.67
C PRO A 189 -14.88 3.95 -12.34
N PRO A 190 -14.12 3.02 -11.72
CA PRO A 190 -13.99 1.66 -12.25
C PRO A 190 -15.36 0.98 -12.34
N THR A 191 -15.47 -0.07 -13.15
CA THR A 191 -16.65 -0.96 -13.09
C THR A 191 -16.62 -1.75 -11.79
N THR A 192 -17.76 -2.27 -11.35
CA THR A 192 -17.84 -3.13 -10.16
C THR A 192 -16.86 -4.31 -10.26
N ASP A 193 -16.80 -5.02 -11.39
CA ASP A 193 -15.85 -6.13 -11.58
C ASP A 193 -14.38 -5.71 -11.42
N ALA A 194 -13.99 -4.56 -12.00
CA ALA A 194 -12.62 -4.07 -11.91
C ALA A 194 -12.28 -3.63 -10.47
N ALA A 195 -13.24 -3.04 -9.77
CA ALA A 195 -13.11 -2.68 -8.36
C ALA A 195 -12.96 -3.92 -7.47
N GLN A 196 -13.73 -4.97 -7.72
CA GLN A 196 -13.62 -6.24 -6.99
C GLN A 196 -12.23 -6.85 -7.15
N LEU A 197 -11.72 -6.94 -8.38
CA LEU A 197 -10.36 -7.46 -8.62
C LEU A 197 -9.27 -6.61 -7.96
N HIS A 198 -9.44 -5.28 -7.96
CA HIS A 198 -8.54 -4.38 -7.25
C HIS A 198 -8.58 -4.60 -5.74
N ALA A 199 -9.79 -4.72 -5.16
CA ALA A 199 -9.99 -5.00 -3.75
C ALA A 199 -9.38 -6.35 -3.34
N MET A 200 -9.55 -7.41 -4.14
CA MET A 200 -8.94 -8.71 -3.88
C MET A 200 -7.41 -8.60 -3.84
N ARG A 201 -6.78 -7.99 -4.86
CA ARG A 201 -5.32 -7.81 -4.89
C ARG A 201 -4.82 -6.98 -3.71
N SER A 202 -5.53 -5.91 -3.36
CA SER A 202 -5.20 -5.10 -2.19
C SER A 202 -5.31 -5.90 -0.90
N TYR A 203 -6.31 -6.77 -0.77
CA TYR A 203 -6.44 -7.67 0.38
C TYR A 203 -5.30 -8.68 0.45
N HIS A 204 -5.00 -9.36 -0.66
CA HIS A 204 -3.87 -10.29 -0.75
C HIS A 204 -2.57 -9.64 -0.28
N GLN A 205 -2.30 -8.41 -0.76
CA GLN A 205 -1.11 -7.66 -0.37
C GLN A 205 -1.09 -7.30 1.12
N VAL A 206 -2.21 -6.81 1.67
CA VAL A 206 -2.32 -6.48 3.11
C VAL A 206 -2.07 -7.72 3.97
N GLN A 207 -2.62 -8.86 3.56
CA GLN A 207 -2.46 -10.12 4.28
C GLN A 207 -1.03 -10.63 4.20
N THR A 208 -0.39 -10.51 3.03
CA THR A 208 1.03 -10.84 2.83
C THR A 208 1.92 -10.00 3.75
N TRP A 209 1.74 -8.68 3.79
CA TRP A 209 2.46 -7.80 4.72
C TRP A 209 2.20 -8.12 6.20
N SER A 210 1.01 -8.65 6.51
CA SER A 210 0.62 -9.07 7.85
C SER A 210 1.10 -10.50 8.21
N GLY A 211 1.80 -11.18 7.30
CA GLY A 211 2.32 -12.54 7.50
C GLY A 211 1.30 -13.66 7.32
N ASN A 212 0.16 -13.38 6.68
CA ASN A 212 -0.88 -14.37 6.39
C ASN A 212 -0.80 -14.81 4.93
N GLU A 213 -0.56 -16.11 4.71
CA GLU A 213 -0.54 -16.67 3.36
C GLU A 213 -1.97 -16.75 2.78
N LYS A 214 -2.11 -16.29 1.54
CA LYS A 214 -3.37 -16.30 0.77
C LYS A 214 -3.10 -16.88 -0.61
N ASP A 215 -4.01 -17.73 -1.07
CA ASP A 215 -3.97 -18.30 -2.42
C ASP A 215 -4.10 -17.18 -3.48
N PRO A 216 -3.05 -16.91 -4.27
CA PRO A 216 -3.09 -15.88 -5.31
C PRO A 216 -4.16 -16.15 -6.37
N LEU A 217 -4.47 -17.43 -6.67
CA LEU A 217 -5.50 -17.76 -7.65
C LEU A 217 -6.90 -17.36 -7.20
N LYS A 218 -7.11 -17.21 -5.88
CA LYS A 218 -8.37 -16.77 -5.30
C LYS A 218 -8.41 -15.26 -5.07
N TRP A 219 -7.29 -14.66 -4.67
CA TRP A 219 -7.26 -13.29 -4.16
C TRP A 219 -6.51 -12.31 -5.05
N GLY A 220 -5.93 -12.73 -6.17
CA GLY A 220 -5.24 -11.85 -7.11
C GLY A 220 -3.86 -12.31 -7.48
#